data_AF-A0A811ZXC8-F1
#
_entry.id   AF-A0A811ZXC8-F1
#
_cell.length_a   1.000
_cell.length_b   1.000
_cell.length_c   1.000
_cell.angle_alpha   90.00
_cell.angle_beta   90.00
_cell.angle_gamma   90.00
#
_symmetry.space_group_name_H-M   'P 1'
#
loop_
_entity.id
_entity.type
_entity.pdbx_description
1 polymer ?
#
loop_
_entity_poly.entity_id
_entity_poly.type
_entity_poly.pdbx_seq_one_letter_code
_entity_poly.pdbx_strand_id
1 'polypeptide(L)'
;MAEDIKSKIKNYQTAPFDSRFPNQNQTRNCWQNYLDFHRCEKAMTAKGGDVSVCEWYRRVYKSLCPISWVCAASRRSWDTGMGSSRRRVW
;
A
#
# COMPACT_ATOMS: atom_id res chain seq x y z
N MET A 1 9.10 17.13 -5.99
CA MET A 1 8.21 15.99 -5.65
C MET A 1 8.50 15.40 -4.28
N ALA A 2 9.77 15.16 -3.89
CA ALA A 2 10.11 14.67 -2.55
C ALA A 2 9.68 15.62 -1.40
N GLU A 3 9.83 16.94 -1.57
CA GLU A 3 9.44 17.93 -0.56
C GLU A 3 7.93 17.99 -0.30
N ASP A 4 7.12 17.83 -1.35
CA ASP A 4 5.66 17.81 -1.26
C ASP A 4 5.12 16.53 -0.59
N ILE A 5 5.80 15.39 -0.79
CA ILE A 5 5.47 14.15 -0.09
C ILE A 5 5.77 14.30 1.42
N LYS A 6 6.89 14.95 1.77
CA LYS A 6 7.31 15.14 3.17
C LYS A 6 6.34 16.04 3.94
N SER A 7 5.85 17.13 3.34
CA SER A 7 4.84 18.00 3.96
C SER A 7 3.49 17.30 4.13
N LYS A 8 3.05 16.53 3.13
CA LYS A 8 1.83 15.70 3.19
C LYS A 8 1.91 14.63 4.28
N ILE A 9 3.08 14.02 4.46
CA ILE A 9 3.32 13.05 5.54
C ILE A 9 3.26 13.73 6.91
N LYS A 10 3.80 14.94 7.08
CA LYS A 10 3.74 15.68 8.35
C LYS A 10 2.31 15.98 8.78
N ASN A 11 1.45 16.37 7.85
CA ASN A 11 0.06 16.74 8.12
C ASN A 11 -0.94 15.60 7.87
N TYR A 12 -0.47 14.35 7.74
CA TYR A 12 -1.33 13.21 7.45
C TYR A 12 -2.21 12.85 8.65
N GLN A 13 -3.53 12.89 8.44
CA GLN A 13 -4.52 12.43 9.43
C GLN A 13 -5.11 11.07 9.04
N THR A 14 -5.62 10.97 7.81
CA THR A 14 -6.24 9.76 7.26
C THR A 14 -5.97 9.65 5.76
N ALA A 15 -6.27 8.49 5.17
CA ALA A 15 -6.13 8.26 3.75
C ALA A 15 -7.07 9.21 2.97
N PRO A 16 -6.57 9.97 1.99
CA PRO A 16 -7.41 10.85 1.19
C PRO A 16 -8.31 10.05 0.25
N PHE A 17 -9.34 10.71 -0.30
CA PHE A 17 -10.15 10.14 -1.36
C PHE A 17 -9.29 9.85 -2.60
N ASP A 18 -9.41 8.63 -3.14
CA ASP A 18 -8.76 8.19 -4.37
C ASP A 18 -9.82 7.97 -5.45
N SER A 19 -9.79 8.79 -6.51
CA SER A 19 -10.74 8.73 -7.61
C SER A 19 -10.69 7.42 -8.40
N ARG A 20 -9.63 6.61 -8.26
CA ARG A 20 -9.54 5.26 -8.84
C ARG A 20 -10.45 4.26 -8.12
N PHE A 21 -10.80 4.54 -6.86
CA PHE A 21 -11.62 3.69 -6.01
C PHE A 21 -12.80 4.49 -5.43
N PRO A 22 -13.75 4.97 -6.26
CA PRO A 22 -14.84 5.85 -5.81
C PRO A 22 -15.96 5.10 -5.07
N ASN A 23 -16.00 3.77 -5.18
CA ASN A 23 -17.08 2.95 -4.63
C ASN A 23 -16.88 2.68 -3.12
N GLN A 24 -17.95 2.30 -2.43
CA GLN A 24 -17.92 1.94 -1.01
C GLN A 24 -16.98 0.74 -0.71
N ASN A 25 -16.83 -0.18 -1.66
CA ASN A 25 -15.90 -1.31 -1.50
C ASN A 25 -14.44 -0.88 -1.71
N GLN A 26 -13.73 -0.64 -0.59
CA GLN A 26 -12.33 -0.18 -0.57
C GLN A 26 -11.29 -1.32 -0.55
N THR A 27 -11.72 -2.56 -0.77
CA THR A 27 -10.84 -3.75 -0.71
C THR A 27 -9.66 -3.64 -1.69
N ARG A 28 -9.91 -3.19 -2.92
CA ARG A 28 -8.86 -2.96 -3.94
C ARG A 28 -7.93 -1.81 -3.60
N ASN A 29 -8.43 -0.76 -2.94
CA ASN A 29 -7.61 0.37 -2.52
C ASN A 29 -6.58 -0.07 -1.47
N CYS A 30 -7.04 -0.80 -0.46
CA CYS A 30 -6.17 -1.43 0.53
C CYS A 30 -5.12 -2.35 -0.13
N TRP A 31 -5.58 -3.26 -0.99
CA TRP A 31 -4.71 -4.24 -1.65
C TRP A 31 -3.64 -3.58 -2.52
N GLN A 32 -4.01 -2.60 -3.33
CA GLN A 32 -3.09 -1.91 -4.21
C GLN A 32 -2.01 -1.16 -3.42
N ASN A 33 -2.38 -0.40 -2.38
CA ASN A 33 -1.42 0.33 -1.55
C ASN A 33 -0.49 -0.60 -0.76
N TYR A 34 -0.97 -1.77 -0.32
CA TYR A 34 -0.13 -2.78 0.32
C TYR A 34 0.95 -3.30 -0.63
N LEU A 35 0.58 -3.64 -1.87
CA LEU A 35 1.54 -4.07 -2.88
C LEU A 35 2.52 -2.96 -3.26
N ASP A 36 2.04 -1.73 -3.43
CA ASP A 36 2.88 -0.60 -3.83
C ASP A 36 3.93 -0.28 -2.75
N PHE A 37 3.58 -0.40 -1.47
CA PHE A 37 4.55 -0.28 -0.39
C PHE A 37 5.68 -1.32 -0.51
N HIS A 38 5.34 -2.61 -0.61
CA HIS A 38 6.37 -3.66 -0.64
C HIS A 38 7.18 -3.67 -1.94
N ARG A 39 6.57 -3.30 -3.07
CA ARG A 39 7.29 -3.09 -4.34
C ARG A 39 8.26 -1.92 -4.24
N CYS A 40 7.82 -0.81 -3.65
CA CYS A 40 8.65 0.36 -3.42
C CYS A 40 9.81 0.02 -2.47
N GLU A 41 9.53 -0.61 -1.33
CA GLU A 41 10.52 -1.04 -0.35
C GLU A 41 11.58 -1.97 -0.96
N LYS A 42 11.16 -2.97 -1.74
CA LYS A 42 12.05 -3.88 -2.45
C LYS A 42 12.91 -3.15 -3.49
N ALA A 43 12.30 -2.26 -4.27
CA ALA A 43 13.00 -1.48 -5.28
C ALA A 43 14.02 -0.50 -4.66
N MET A 44 13.67 0.15 -3.54
CA MET A 44 14.57 1.08 -2.84
C MET A 44 15.70 0.33 -2.14
N THR A 45 15.41 -0.78 -1.46
CA THR A 45 16.44 -1.63 -0.83
C THR A 45 17.43 -2.17 -1.87
N ALA A 46 16.95 -2.62 -3.04
CA ALA A 46 17.82 -3.12 -4.10
C ALA A 46 18.70 -2.02 -4.73
N LYS A 47 18.23 -0.78 -4.76
CA LYS A 47 18.97 0.38 -5.28
C LYS A 47 19.83 1.07 -4.23
N GLY A 48 19.76 0.65 -2.96
CA GLY A 48 20.39 1.34 -1.84
C GLY A 48 19.81 2.74 -1.57
N GLY A 49 18.57 2.99 -1.98
CA GLY A 49 17.89 4.29 -1.84
C GLY A 49 17.05 4.41 -0.56
N ASP A 50 16.57 5.62 -0.29
CA ASP A 50 15.81 5.92 0.93
C ASP A 50 14.39 5.35 0.91
N VAL A 51 14.09 4.48 1.87
CA VAL A 51 12.74 3.91 2.06
C VAL A 51 11.71 4.96 2.50
N SER A 52 12.15 6.16 2.92
CA SER A 52 11.28 7.27 3.31
C SER A 52 10.31 7.71 2.20
N VAL A 53 10.67 7.48 0.92
CA VAL A 53 9.79 7.76 -0.22
C VAL A 53 8.56 6.84 -0.22
N CYS A 54 8.72 5.61 0.27
CA CYS A 54 7.65 4.61 0.34
C CYS A 54 6.73 4.82 1.55
N GLU A 55 7.08 5.72 2.47
CA GLU A 55 6.37 5.89 3.73
C GLU A 55 4.93 6.40 3.55
N TRP A 56 4.65 7.11 2.47
CA TRP A 56 3.28 7.48 2.11
C TRP A 56 2.38 6.26 1.96
N TYR A 57 2.78 5.28 1.14
CA TYR A 57 2.02 4.04 0.94
C TYR A 57 1.85 3.28 2.26
N ARG A 58 2.89 3.31 3.11
CA ARG A 58 2.86 2.70 4.45
C ARG A 58 1.73 3.25 5.32
N ARG A 59 1.53 4.57 5.30
CA ARG A 59 0.48 5.22 6.08
C ARG A 59 -0.91 4.91 5.50
N VAL A 60 -1.04 4.96 4.18
CA VAL A 60 -2.33 4.74 3.50
C VAL A 60 -2.83 3.31 3.71
N TYR A 61 -2.03 2.27 3.45
CA TYR A 61 -2.52 0.90 3.63
C TYR A 61 -2.79 0.58 5.11
N LYS A 62 -2.03 1.16 6.06
CA LYS A 62 -2.31 0.99 7.50
C LYS A 62 -3.63 1.64 7.93
N SER A 63 -4.04 2.73 7.29
CA SER A 63 -5.32 3.38 7.56
C SER A 63 -6.51 2.63 6.94
N LEU A 64 -6.31 1.96 5.79
CA LEU A 64 -7.38 1.32 5.02
C LEU A 64 -7.54 -0.18 5.31
N CYS A 65 -6.45 -0.90 5.54
CA CYS A 65 -6.46 -2.35 5.63
C CYS A 65 -6.74 -2.85 7.06
N PRO A 66 -7.65 -3.82 7.23
CA PRO A 66 -7.77 -4.59 8.46
C PRO A 66 -6.43 -5.22 8.88
N ILE A 67 -6.10 -5.17 10.17
CA ILE A 67 -4.85 -5.72 10.72
C ILE A 67 -4.72 -7.23 10.44
N SER A 68 -5.84 -7.95 10.44
CA SER A 68 -5.90 -9.38 10.11
C SER A 68 -5.39 -9.67 8.70
N TRP A 69 -5.64 -8.78 7.74
CA TRP A 69 -5.19 -8.92 6.36
C TRP A 69 -3.70 -8.68 6.22
N VAL A 70 -3.18 -7.65 6.89
CA VAL A 70 -1.73 -7.35 6.90
C VAL A 70 -0.95 -8.48 7.57
N CYS A 71 -1.44 -9.02 8.69
CA CYS A 71 -0.82 -10.15 9.39
C CYS A 71 -0.90 -11.46 8.59
N ALA A 72 -2.02 -11.71 7.91
CA ALA A 72 -2.11 -12.83 6.97
C ALA A 72 -1.19 -12.64 5.77
N ALA A 73 -0.88 -11.39 5.41
CA ALA A 73 -0.04 -11.05 4.28
C ALA A 73 1.46 -11.06 4.49
N SER A 74 1.90 -10.89 5.74
CA SER A 74 3.27 -11.23 6.11
C SER A 74 3.51 -12.74 6.21
N ARG A 75 2.48 -13.54 6.50
CA ARG A 75 2.57 -15.01 6.66
C ARG A 75 2.50 -15.81 5.37
N ARG A 76 1.93 -15.27 4.30
CA ARG A 76 1.84 -15.95 2.99
C ARG A 76 2.59 -15.11 1.97
N SER A 77 3.33 -15.74 1.06
CA SER A 77 3.88 -15.00 -0.08
C SER A 77 2.75 -14.64 -1.04
N TRP A 78 2.23 -13.41 -0.95
CA TRP A 78 1.24 -12.92 -1.92
C TRP A 78 1.89 -12.60 -3.28
N ASP A 79 3.23 -12.65 -3.36
CA ASP A 79 4.03 -12.37 -4.54
C ASP A 79 4.09 -13.53 -5.55
N THR A 80 3.88 -14.79 -5.13
CA THR A 80 4.21 -15.96 -5.98
C THR A 80 3.08 -16.54 -6.83
N GLY A 81 1.90 -15.92 -6.91
CA GLY A 81 0.89 -16.38 -7.87
C GLY A 81 -0.55 -16.19 -7.45
N MET A 82 -1.06 -14.98 -7.62
CA MET A 82 -2.48 -14.85 -7.93
C MET A 82 -2.67 -14.88 -9.44
N GLY A 83 -2.84 -16.10 -9.96
CA GLY A 83 -3.61 -16.30 -11.18
C GLY A 83 -4.96 -15.61 -11.06
N SER A 84 -5.50 -15.14 -12.19
CA SER A 84 -6.68 -14.26 -12.29
C SER A 84 -7.92 -14.68 -11.51
N SER A 85 -8.01 -15.93 -11.05
CA SER A 85 -9.19 -16.48 -10.36
C SER A 85 -9.28 -16.16 -8.87
N ARG A 86 -8.20 -15.74 -8.19
CA ARG A 86 -8.25 -15.23 -6.79
C ARG A 86 -8.49 -13.73 -6.67
N ARG A 87 -8.56 -13.00 -7.80
CA ARG A 87 -8.98 -11.59 -7.87
C ARG A 87 -10.48 -11.36 -7.67
N ARG A 88 -11.25 -12.41 -7.34
CA ARG A 88 -12.72 -12.33 -7.19
C ARG A 88 -13.20 -12.27 -5.73
N VAL A 89 -12.27 -12.36 -4.78
CA VAL A 89 -12.52 -12.09 -3.35
C VAL A 89 -11.92 -10.71 -2.95
N TRP A 90 -11.30 -10.00 -3.91
CA TRP A 90 -10.63 -8.71 -3.73
C TRP A 90 -10.88 -7.73 -4.89
#